data_AF-A0A2W4RMC4-F1
#
_entry.id   AF-A0A2W4RMC4-F1
#
_cell.length_a   1.000
_cell.length_b   1.000
_cell.length_c   1.000
_cell.angle_alpha   90.00
_cell.angle_beta   90.00
_cell.angle_gamma   90.00
#
_symmetry.space_group_name_H-M   'P 1'
#
loop_
_entity.id
_entity.type
_entity.pdbx_description
1 polymer ?
#
loop_
_entity_poly.entity_id
_entity_poly.type
_entity_poly.pdbx_seq_one_letter_code
_entity_poly.pdbx_strand_id
1 'polypeptide(L)' 'EDLLDPATNLRVGADILAESIGSTPGNLVLGIGRYHAGFQDEARAYRYGRRVLAVARQIRRLI' A
#
# COMPACT_ATOMS: atom_id res chain seq x y z
N GLU A 1 -20.71 -6.19 4.17
CA GLU A 1 -20.56 -5.42 5.43
C GLU A 1 -19.27 -5.79 6.18
N ASP A 2 -18.68 -6.97 5.94
CA ASP A 2 -17.49 -7.49 6.63
C ASP A 2 -16.23 -6.62 6.63
N LEU A 3 -16.03 -5.74 5.63
CA LEU A 3 -14.89 -4.81 5.60
C LEU A 3 -15.04 -3.63 6.57
N LEU A 4 -16.21 -3.48 7.21
CA LEU A 4 -16.43 -2.51 8.29
C LEU A 4 -15.90 -3.04 9.64
N ASP A 5 -15.68 -4.35 9.77
CA ASP A 5 -14.96 -4.91 10.92
C ASP A 5 -13.46 -4.57 10.80
N PRO A 6 -12.87 -3.86 11.78
CA PRO A 6 -11.48 -3.41 11.68
C PRO A 6 -10.47 -4.54 11.55
N ALA A 7 -10.68 -5.68 12.22
CA ALA A 7 -9.77 -6.81 12.15
C ALA A 7 -9.77 -7.45 10.76
N THR A 8 -10.96 -7.65 10.20
CA THR A 8 -11.15 -8.14 8.83
C THR A 8 -10.59 -7.16 7.80
N ASN A 9 -10.84 -5.85 7.98
CA ASN A 9 -10.32 -4.81 7.11
C ASN A 9 -8.78 -4.82 7.04
N LEU A 10 -8.13 -4.87 8.21
CA LEU A 10 -6.67 -4.89 8.29
C LEU A 10 -6.07 -6.14 7.66
N ARG A 11 -6.66 -7.32 7.92
CA ARG A 11 -6.18 -8.58 7.35
C ARG A 11 -6.31 -8.58 5.83
N VAL A 12 -7.51 -8.32 5.30
CA VAL A 12 -7.77 -8.31 3.86
C VAL A 12 -6.94 -7.23 3.16
N GLY A 13 -6.84 -6.04 3.76
CA GLY A 13 -6.03 -4.95 3.21
C GLY A 13 -4.54 -5.30 3.18
N ALA A 14 -4.01 -5.98 4.20
CA ALA A 14 -2.62 -6.42 4.25
C ALA A 14 -2.32 -7.49 3.18
N ASP A 15 -3.23 -8.44 2.97
CA ASP A 15 -3.08 -9.49 1.95
C ASP A 15 -3.01 -8.87 0.54
N ILE A 16 -3.95 -7.97 0.20
CA ILE A 16 -3.98 -7.27 -1.10
C ILE A 16 -2.75 -6.36 -1.27
N LEU A 17 -2.30 -5.71 -0.20
CA LEU A 17 -1.08 -4.91 -0.24
C LEU A 17 0.16 -5.78 -0.51
N ALA A 18 0.26 -6.95 0.10
CA ALA A 18 1.36 -7.89 -0.12
C ALA A 18 1.40 -8.35 -1.59
N GLU A 19 0.25 -8.69 -2.18
CA GLU A 19 0.14 -9.02 -3.60
C GLU A 19 0.57 -7.85 -4.50
N SER A 20 0.12 -6.64 -4.17
CA SER A 20 0.50 -5.42 -4.93
C SER A 20 2.00 -5.18 -4.89
N ILE A 21 2.65 -5.36 -3.72
CA ILE A 21 4.10 -5.28 -3.56
C ILE A 21 4.81 -6.38 -4.35
N GLY A 22 4.29 -7.61 -4.30
CA GLY A 22 4.81 -8.76 -5.05
C GLY A 22 4.78 -8.57 -6.57
N SER A 23 3.84 -7.75 -7.07
CA SER A 23 3.75 -7.43 -8.51
C SER A 23 4.89 -6.56 -9.05
N THR A 24 5.73 -5.98 -8.17
CA THR A 24 6.87 -5.13 -8.55
C THR A 24 8.12 -5.45 -7.75
N PRO A 25 8.77 -6.60 -8.03
CA PRO A 25 10.02 -6.95 -7.36
C PRO A 25 11.06 -5.84 -7.49
N GLY A 26 11.68 -5.46 -6.38
CA GLY A 26 12.69 -4.39 -6.34
C GLY A 26 12.16 -2.96 -6.33
N ASN A 27 10.84 -2.74 -6.42
CA ASN A 27 10.25 -1.41 -6.42
C ASN A 27 9.09 -1.27 -5.43
N LEU A 28 9.44 -1.16 -4.16
CA LEU A 28 8.48 -1.05 -3.06
C LEU A 28 7.54 0.16 -3.22
N VAL A 29 8.03 1.29 -3.74
CA VAL A 29 7.22 2.50 -3.93
C VAL A 29 6.09 2.25 -4.92
N LEU A 30 6.41 1.63 -6.05
CA LEU A 30 5.42 1.31 -7.08
C LEU A 30 4.43 0.26 -6.58
N GLY A 31 4.91 -0.78 -5.90
CA GLY A 31 4.09 -1.85 -5.34
C GLY A 31 3.05 -1.34 -4.33
N ILE A 32 3.47 -0.49 -3.38
CA ILE A 32 2.56 0.20 -2.46
C ILE A 32 1.59 1.10 -3.23
N GLY A 33 2.07 1.78 -4.26
CA GLY A 33 1.27 2.66 -5.11
C GLY A 33 0.13 1.94 -5.82
N ARG A 34 0.39 0.73 -6.34
CA ARG A 34 -0.55 -0.09 -7.10
C ARG A 34 -1.76 -0.54 -6.27
N TYR A 35 -1.61 -0.70 -4.96
CA TYR A 35 -2.73 -0.95 -4.05
C TYR A 35 -3.87 0.07 -4.22
N HIS A 36 -3.54 1.34 -4.49
CA HIS A 36 -4.53 2.41 -4.68
C HIS A 36 -4.77 2.77 -6.15
N ALA A 37 -3.70 2.86 -6.96
CA ALA A 37 -3.82 3.37 -8.33
C ALA A 37 -4.12 2.27 -9.37
N GLY A 38 -4.00 0.99 -9.00
CA GLY A 38 -4.02 -0.12 -9.94
C GLY A 38 -2.80 -0.12 -10.86
N PHE A 39 -2.89 -0.89 -11.95
CA PHE A 39 -1.78 -1.16 -12.87
C PHE A 39 -1.71 -0.22 -14.09
N GLN A 40 -2.71 0.63 -14.29
CA GLN A 40 -2.88 1.43 -15.50
C GLN A 40 -2.20 2.81 -15.43
N ASP A 41 -1.98 3.34 -14.22
CA ASP A 41 -1.39 4.67 -13.99
C ASP A 41 -0.23 4.60 -13.01
N GLU A 42 0.95 4.28 -13.54
CA GLU A 42 2.20 4.17 -12.79
C GLU A 42 2.60 5.49 -12.12
N ALA A 43 2.37 6.63 -12.78
CA ALA A 43 2.72 7.94 -12.21
C ALA A 43 1.88 8.24 -10.95
N ARG A 44 0.58 7.95 -10.98
CA ARG A 44 -0.29 8.05 -9.80
C ARG A 44 0.11 7.05 -8.72
N ALA A 45 0.45 5.82 -9.10
CA ALA A 45 0.95 4.81 -8.17
C ALA A 45 2.19 5.31 -7.42
N TYR A 46 3.22 5.80 -8.12
CA TYR A 46 4.42 6.36 -7.48
C TYR A 46 4.12 7.51 -6.54
N ARG A 47 3.28 8.47 -6.95
CA ARG A 47 2.91 9.61 -6.09
C ARG A 47 2.28 9.13 -4.79
N TYR A 48 1.36 8.17 -4.87
CA TYR A 48 0.70 7.62 -3.70
C TYR A 48 1.67 6.82 -2.82
N GLY A 49 2.46 5.90 -3.41
CA GLY A 49 3.43 5.09 -2.68
C GLY A 49 4.47 5.93 -1.93
N ARG A 50 4.94 7.03 -2.52
CA ARG A 50 5.84 7.98 -1.84
C ARG A 50 5.19 8.62 -0.60
N ARG A 51 3.91 9.00 -0.71
CA ARG A 51 3.15 9.59 0.42
C ARG A 51 2.98 8.58 1.54
N VAL A 52 2.59 7.34 1.21
CA VAL A 52 2.43 6.26 2.19
C VAL A 52 3.75 5.98 2.92
N LEU A 53 4.87 5.85 2.20
CA LEU A 53 6.17 5.63 2.83
C LEU A 53 6.63 6.80 3.69
N ALA A 54 6.30 8.04 3.32
CA ALA A 54 6.60 9.20 4.16
C ALA A 54 5.88 9.11 5.52
N VAL A 55 4.58 8.80 5.50
CA VAL A 55 3.77 8.60 6.73
C VAL A 55 4.29 7.40 7.53
N ALA A 56 4.55 6.26 6.89
CA ALA A 56 5.05 5.07 7.57
C ALA A 56 6.43 5.28 8.22
N ARG A 57 7.28 6.15 7.66
CA ARG A 57 8.55 6.56 8.30
C ARG A 57 8.33 7.49 9.49
N GLN A 58 7.32 8.37 9.43
CA GLN A 58 6.97 9.23 10.55
C GLN A 58 6.42 8.41 11.73
N ILE A 59 5.48 7.49 11.48
CA ILE A 59 4.92 6.61 12.53
C ILE A 59 6.03 5.76 13.17
N ARG A 60 6.92 5.17 12.36
CA ARG A 60 8.07 4.37 12.87
C ARG A 60 9.07 5.15 13.72
N ARG A 61 9.00 6.48 13.76
CA ARG A 61 9.83 7.30 14.66
C ARG A 61 9.15 7.58 16.00
N LEU A 62 7.86 7.31 16.11
CA LEU A 62 7.04 7.56 17.31
C LEU A 62 6.88 6.31 18.20
N ILE A 63 7.21 5.15 17.65
CA ILE A 63 7.20 3.84 18.33
C ILE A 63 8.62 3.33 18.44
#